data_AF-A0ABD0YYJ9-F1
#
_entry.id   AF-A0ABD0YYJ9-F1
#
_cell.length_a   1.000
_cell.length_b   1.000
_cell.length_c   1.000
_cell.angle_alpha   90.00
_cell.angle_beta   90.00
_cell.angle_gamma   90.00
#
_symmetry.space_group_name_H-M   'P 1'
#
loop_
_entity.id
_entity.type
_entity.pdbx_description
1 polymer ?
#
loop_
_entity_poly.entity_id
_entity_poly.type
_entity_poly.pdbx_seq_one_letter_code
_entity_poly.pdbx_strand_id
1 'polypeptide(L)'
;MQTYNLDAQIGESSACATALLCGVKANFETVGLDINGKFNNCPSSFNARVESLVDWAQQQGKATGLVTNTRVTHATPAAAYAHSASRYWEDDGKIPPPARRSCKDIARQLVEDSPGRNINVSPHYVLPLYYENIN
;
A
#
# COMPACT_ATOMS: atom_id res chain seq x y z
N MET A 1 -5.70 -11.95 -18.50
CA MET A 1 -5.32 -11.71 -17.09
C MET A 1 -6.33 -12.45 -16.21
N GLN A 2 -5.86 -13.31 -15.30
CA GLN A 2 -6.72 -14.00 -14.33
C GLN A 2 -6.67 -13.26 -12.99
N THR A 3 -7.81 -12.72 -12.55
CA THR A 3 -7.91 -11.74 -11.45
C THR A 3 -8.10 -12.33 -10.06
N TYR A 4 -8.27 -13.65 -9.93
CA TYR A 4 -8.41 -14.30 -8.63
C TYR A 4 -7.21 -14.02 -7.71
N ASN A 5 -7.50 -13.76 -6.44
CA ASN A 5 -6.50 -13.65 -5.37
C ASN A 5 -6.13 -15.05 -4.86
N LEU A 6 -5.12 -15.15 -4.00
CA LEU A 6 -4.66 -16.46 -3.51
C LEU A 6 -5.69 -17.20 -2.65
N ASP A 7 -6.60 -16.46 -2.03
CA ASP A 7 -7.63 -16.94 -1.10
C ASP A 7 -9.05 -16.51 -1.49
N ALA A 8 -9.25 -15.86 -2.65
CA ALA A 8 -10.56 -15.42 -3.14
C ALA A 8 -10.68 -15.52 -4.67
N GLN A 9 -11.84 -15.98 -5.15
CA GLN A 9 -12.11 -16.12 -6.58
C GLN A 9 -12.39 -14.77 -7.27
N ILE A 10 -13.01 -13.84 -6.55
CA ILE A 10 -13.32 -12.50 -7.03
C ILE A 10 -12.13 -11.59 -6.68
N GLY A 11 -11.56 -10.97 -7.71
CA GLY A 11 -10.40 -10.09 -7.56
C GLY A 11 -10.71 -8.83 -6.76
N GLU A 12 -9.92 -8.59 -5.74
CA GLU A 12 -9.96 -7.42 -4.88
C GLU A 12 -8.90 -6.38 -5.30
N SER A 13 -9.18 -5.09 -5.10
CA SER A 13 -8.36 -3.99 -5.63
C SER A 13 -6.90 -3.99 -5.14
N SER A 14 -6.63 -4.20 -3.84
CA SER A 14 -5.25 -4.15 -3.31
C SER A 14 -4.46 -5.37 -3.74
N ALA A 15 -5.08 -6.55 -3.73
CA ALA A 15 -4.42 -7.77 -4.10
C ALA A 15 -4.19 -7.89 -5.63
N CYS A 16 -5.13 -7.39 -6.45
CA CYS A 16 -4.90 -7.23 -7.89
C CYS A 16 -3.84 -6.16 -8.19
N ALA A 17 -3.82 -5.04 -7.45
CA ALA A 17 -2.80 -4.00 -7.63
C ALA A 17 -1.40 -4.53 -7.26
N THR A 18 -1.29 -5.32 -6.19
CA THR A 18 -0.04 -6.01 -5.84
C THR A 18 0.40 -6.98 -6.94
N ALA A 19 -0.52 -7.73 -7.53
CA ALA A 19 -0.20 -8.59 -8.68
C ALA A 19 0.29 -7.81 -9.91
N LEU A 20 -0.30 -6.64 -10.18
CA LEU A 20 0.06 -5.80 -11.32
C LEU A 20 1.36 -5.02 -11.12
N LEU A 21 1.61 -4.51 -9.91
CA LEU A 21 2.71 -3.60 -9.62
C LEU A 21 3.92 -4.30 -9.01
N CYS A 22 3.72 -5.39 -8.25
CA CYS A 22 4.79 -6.15 -7.60
C CYS A 22 5.05 -7.51 -8.29
N GLY A 23 4.21 -7.90 -9.25
CA GLY A 23 4.39 -9.14 -10.02
C GLY A 23 4.07 -10.43 -9.25
N VAL A 24 3.51 -10.33 -8.04
CA VAL A 24 3.14 -11.48 -7.20
C VAL A 24 1.66 -11.43 -6.81
N LYS A 25 0.99 -12.58 -6.83
CA LYS A 25 -0.38 -12.65 -6.30
C LYS A 25 -0.34 -12.50 -4.77
N ALA A 26 -1.34 -11.80 -4.26
CA ALA A 26 -1.51 -11.52 -2.83
C ALA A 26 -2.81 -12.13 -2.31
N ASN A 27 -2.93 -12.19 -0.98
CA ASN A 27 -4.18 -12.51 -0.30
C ASN A 27 -5.14 -11.31 -0.35
N PHE A 28 -6.44 -11.58 -0.20
CA PHE A 28 -7.51 -10.59 -0.20
C PHE A 28 -7.24 -9.46 0.80
N GLU A 29 -7.45 -8.21 0.38
CA GLU A 29 -7.35 -7.00 1.22
C GLU A 29 -5.96 -6.69 1.82
N THR A 30 -4.90 -7.40 1.41
CA THR A 30 -3.51 -7.02 1.71
C THR A 30 -2.91 -6.14 0.62
N VAL A 31 -1.93 -5.30 0.99
CA VAL A 31 -1.28 -4.34 0.09
C VAL A 31 0.21 -4.61 0.06
N GLY A 32 0.80 -4.87 -1.11
CA GLY A 32 2.25 -5.02 -1.26
C GLY A 32 2.84 -6.18 -0.46
N LEU A 33 2.06 -7.24 -0.21
CA LEU A 33 2.48 -8.44 0.50
C LEU A 33 2.29 -9.70 -0.36
N ASP A 34 3.14 -10.70 -0.14
CA ASP A 34 2.96 -12.05 -0.69
C ASP A 34 1.93 -12.88 0.10
N ILE A 35 1.86 -14.19 -0.18
CA ILE A 35 0.96 -15.15 0.47
C ILE A 35 1.11 -15.25 2.00
N ASN A 36 2.28 -14.88 2.54
CA ASN A 36 2.56 -14.96 3.97
C ASN A 36 1.90 -13.80 4.73
N GLY A 37 1.64 -12.68 4.05
CA GLY A 37 0.89 -11.56 4.60
C GLY A 37 -0.58 -11.93 4.78
N LYS A 38 -1.08 -11.93 6.02
CA LYS A 38 -2.45 -12.27 6.35
C LYS A 38 -3.27 -11.03 6.68
N PHE A 39 -4.50 -11.00 6.18
CA PHE A 39 -5.42 -9.89 6.39
C PHE A 39 -5.60 -9.58 7.89
N ASN A 40 -5.51 -8.30 8.26
CA ASN A 40 -5.59 -7.79 9.63
C ASN A 40 -4.57 -8.36 10.63
N ASN A 41 -3.54 -9.07 10.18
CA ASN A 41 -2.46 -9.57 11.03
C ASN A 41 -1.20 -8.73 10.80
N CYS A 42 -1.02 -7.69 11.61
CA CYS A 42 0.12 -6.78 11.52
C CYS A 42 1.49 -7.51 11.51
N PRO A 43 1.80 -8.42 12.47
CA PRO A 43 3.07 -9.15 12.47
C PRO A 43 3.38 -9.91 11.18
N SER A 44 2.37 -10.47 10.50
CA SER A 44 2.57 -11.20 9.25
C SER A 44 3.12 -10.34 8.11
N SER A 45 2.93 -9.02 8.17
CA SER A 45 3.40 -8.09 7.12
C SER A 45 4.91 -7.89 7.10
N PHE A 46 5.61 -8.15 8.21
CA PHE A 46 7.03 -7.79 8.32
C PHE A 46 7.94 -8.63 7.42
N ASN A 47 7.62 -9.92 7.23
CA ASN A 47 8.40 -10.85 6.43
C ASN A 47 7.76 -11.18 5.07
N ALA A 48 6.66 -10.51 4.73
CA ALA A 48 5.86 -10.78 3.53
C ALA A 48 5.96 -9.66 2.48
N ARG A 49 6.79 -8.64 2.71
CA ARG A 49 6.89 -7.46 1.84
C ARG A 49 7.45 -7.83 0.47
N VAL A 50 6.87 -7.26 -0.58
CA VAL A 50 7.31 -7.47 -1.95
C VAL A 50 7.56 -6.14 -2.65
N GLU A 51 8.72 -6.03 -3.29
CA GLU A 51 9.09 -4.83 -4.04
C GLU A 51 8.13 -4.61 -5.22
N SER A 52 7.81 -3.34 -5.45
CA SER A 52 7.01 -2.89 -6.59
C SER A 52 7.89 -2.46 -7.76
N LEU A 53 7.28 -2.26 -8.92
CA LEU A 53 7.93 -1.64 -10.07
C LEU A 53 8.48 -0.24 -9.75
N VAL A 54 7.87 0.48 -8.80
CA VAL A 54 8.34 1.80 -8.36
C VAL A 54 9.65 1.67 -7.58
N ASP A 55 9.77 0.66 -6.72
CA ASP A 55 11.03 0.34 -6.04
C ASP A 55 12.15 0.14 -7.06
N TRP A 56 11.92 -0.74 -8.04
CA TRP A 56 12.91 -1.01 -9.08
C TRP A 56 13.25 0.22 -9.92
N ALA A 57 12.25 1.04 -10.27
CA ALA A 57 12.49 2.28 -11.01
C ALA A 57 13.37 3.26 -10.22
N GLN A 58 13.10 3.45 -8.93
CA GLN A 58 13.89 4.33 -8.07
C GLN A 58 15.30 3.77 -7.81
N GLN A 59 15.44 2.46 -7.61
CA GLN A 59 16.75 1.79 -7.49
C GLN A 59 17.62 2.01 -8.74
N GLN A 60 16.99 2.17 -9.91
CA GLN A 60 17.66 2.49 -11.18
C GLN A 60 17.79 4.01 -11.43
N GLY A 61 17.57 4.85 -10.41
CA GLY A 61 17.70 6.30 -10.48
C GLY A 61 16.64 6.99 -11.36
N LYS A 62 15.52 6.33 -11.65
CA LYS A 62 14.43 6.92 -12.45
C LYS A 62 13.49 7.73 -11.57
N ALA A 63 12.98 8.83 -12.11
CA ALA A 63 11.88 9.56 -11.49
C ALA A 63 10.60 8.71 -11.48
N THR A 64 9.81 8.83 -10.42
CA THR A 64 8.56 8.07 -10.26
C THR A 64 7.44 8.99 -9.80
N GLY A 65 6.21 8.68 -10.20
CA GLY A 65 5.05 9.47 -9.84
C GLY A 65 3.76 8.66 -9.81
N LEU A 66 2.81 9.09 -8.99
CA LEU A 66 1.48 8.49 -8.86
C LEU A 66 0.40 9.53 -9.17
N VAL A 67 -0.56 9.13 -10.00
CA VAL A 67 -1.75 9.91 -10.35
C VAL A 67 -2.98 9.04 -10.14
N THR A 68 -3.96 9.54 -9.40
CA THR A 68 -5.21 8.83 -9.12
C THR A 68 -6.34 9.81 -8.89
N ASN A 69 -7.58 9.38 -9.12
CA ASN A 69 -8.81 10.07 -8.71
C ASN A 69 -9.35 9.57 -7.36
N THR A 70 -8.67 8.61 -6.72
CA THR A 70 -8.97 8.11 -5.38
C THR A 70 -8.05 8.77 -4.35
N ARG A 71 -8.20 8.44 -3.06
CA ARG A 71 -7.21 8.82 -2.05
C ARG A 71 -5.86 8.20 -2.42
N VAL A 72 -4.76 8.92 -2.21
CA VAL A 72 -3.40 8.39 -2.50
C VAL A 72 -3.02 7.20 -1.61
N THR A 73 -3.73 7.04 -0.49
CA THR A 73 -3.68 5.92 0.46
C THR A 73 -4.63 4.78 0.10
N HIS A 74 -5.49 4.94 -0.90
CA HIS A 74 -6.38 3.89 -1.36
C HIS A 74 -5.58 2.67 -1.85
N ALA A 75 -6.18 1.48 -1.78
CA ALA A 75 -5.56 0.21 -2.15
C ALA A 75 -4.71 0.23 -3.43
N THR A 76 -5.26 0.77 -4.52
CA THR A 76 -4.61 0.74 -5.84
C THR A 76 -3.32 1.56 -5.89
N PRO A 77 -3.30 2.87 -5.54
CA PRO A 77 -2.04 3.61 -5.46
C PRO A 77 -1.12 3.10 -4.34
N ALA A 78 -1.68 2.64 -3.20
CA ALA A 78 -0.89 2.15 -2.08
C ALA A 78 0.00 0.95 -2.43
N ALA A 79 -0.45 0.04 -3.29
CA ALA A 79 0.35 -1.12 -3.72
C ALA A 79 1.65 -0.74 -4.47
N ALA A 80 1.81 0.52 -4.88
CA ALA A 80 3.03 1.02 -5.49
C ALA A 80 4.12 1.41 -4.47
N TYR A 81 3.80 1.52 -3.18
CA TYR A 81 4.76 2.01 -2.18
C TYR A 81 4.60 1.47 -0.76
N ALA A 82 3.44 0.90 -0.43
CA ALA A 82 3.12 0.47 0.93
C ALA A 82 3.06 -1.05 1.06
N HIS A 83 3.38 -1.52 2.26
CA HIS A 83 3.25 -2.89 2.69
C HIS A 83 2.35 -2.93 3.93
N SER A 84 1.11 -3.39 3.76
CA SER A 84 0.12 -3.39 4.83
C SER A 84 -0.67 -4.70 4.87
N ALA A 85 -0.88 -5.20 6.09
CA ALA A 85 -1.76 -6.34 6.34
C ALA A 85 -3.25 -6.01 6.12
N SER A 86 -3.60 -4.73 5.92
CA SER A 86 -4.96 -4.32 5.62
C SER A 86 -4.96 -3.07 4.76
N ARG A 87 -5.68 -3.12 3.63
CA ARG A 87 -5.92 -1.96 2.76
C ARG A 87 -6.67 -0.81 3.43
N TYR A 88 -7.30 -1.08 4.58
CA TYR A 88 -8.07 -0.10 5.33
C TYR A 88 -7.23 0.73 6.29
N TRP A 89 -5.97 0.34 6.55
CA TRP A 89 -5.04 1.07 7.42
C TRP A 89 -4.45 2.29 6.71
N GLU A 90 -5.33 3.13 6.14
CA GLU A 90 -4.98 4.33 5.37
C GLU A 90 -4.32 5.39 6.26
N ASP A 91 -4.81 5.53 7.49
CA ASP A 91 -4.33 6.42 8.55
C ASP A 91 -4.22 5.67 9.89
N ASP A 92 -3.57 6.29 10.88
CA ASP A 92 -3.33 5.69 12.20
C ASP A 92 -4.64 5.37 12.95
N GLY A 93 -5.67 6.20 12.78
CA GLY A 93 -7.01 6.00 13.32
C GLY A 93 -7.69 4.73 12.83
N LYS A 94 -7.36 4.27 11.62
CA LYS A 94 -7.86 3.00 11.06
C LYS A 94 -7.11 1.76 11.52
N ILE A 95 -5.93 1.92 12.13
CA ILE A 95 -5.19 0.79 12.68
C ILE A 95 -5.80 0.39 14.03
N PRO A 96 -6.12 -0.90 14.26
CA PRO A 96 -6.54 -1.40 15.56
C PRO A 96 -5.52 -1.06 16.66
N PRO A 97 -5.95 -0.64 17.87
CA PRO A 97 -5.03 -0.22 18.94
C PRO A 97 -3.86 -1.18 19.23
N PRO A 98 -4.03 -2.52 19.22
CA PRO A 98 -2.92 -3.45 19.43
C PRO A 98 -1.85 -3.40 18.33
N ALA A 99 -2.24 -3.08 17.09
CA ALA A 99 -1.35 -3.05 15.93
C ALA A 99 -0.69 -1.69 15.70
N ARG A 100 -1.29 -0.59 16.20
CA ARG A 100 -0.85 0.80 15.93
C ARG A 100 0.57 1.11 16.40
N ARG A 101 1.09 0.37 17.39
CA ARG A 101 2.48 0.52 17.86
C ARG A 101 3.51 -0.12 16.95
N SER A 102 3.12 -1.15 16.21
CA SER A 102 4.06 -2.01 15.45
C SER A 102 3.91 -1.84 13.94
N CYS A 103 2.70 -1.57 13.45
CA CYS A 103 2.44 -1.32 12.05
C CYS A 103 2.24 0.17 11.79
N LYS A 104 2.89 0.63 10.72
CA LYS A 104 2.76 1.97 10.18
C LYS A 104 1.59 2.02 9.20
N ASP A 105 0.75 3.04 9.28
CA ASP A 105 -0.34 3.27 8.32
C ASP A 105 0.20 3.63 6.94
N ILE A 106 -0.65 3.50 5.92
CA ILE A 106 -0.28 3.72 4.52
C ILE A 106 0.14 5.18 4.30
N ALA A 107 -0.52 6.15 4.92
CA ALA A 107 -0.13 7.56 4.84
C ALA A 107 1.30 7.79 5.33
N ARG A 108 1.65 7.27 6.51
CA ARG A 108 3.01 7.36 7.04
C ARG A 108 4.02 6.62 6.17
N GLN A 109 3.68 5.47 5.59
CA GLN A 109 4.58 4.77 4.64
C GLN A 109 4.84 5.61 3.38
N LEU A 110 3.86 6.37 2.89
CA LEU A 110 4.04 7.28 1.74
C LEU A 110 5.06 8.38 2.04
N VAL A 111 5.07 8.95 3.25
CA VAL A 111 5.91 10.12 3.55
C VAL A 111 7.24 9.77 4.22
N GLU A 112 7.31 8.67 4.96
CA GLU A 112 8.50 8.29 5.74
C GLU A 112 9.38 7.25 5.05
N ASP A 113 8.79 6.31 4.30
CA ASP A 113 9.49 5.12 3.82
C ASP A 113 9.81 5.20 2.32
N SER A 114 10.83 4.44 1.89
CA SER A 114 11.07 4.19 0.47
C SER A 114 10.15 3.04 0.01
N PRO A 115 9.55 3.12 -1.19
CA PRO A 115 9.78 4.12 -2.24
C PRO A 115 8.91 5.39 -2.09
N GLY A 116 7.90 5.37 -1.22
CA GLY A 116 6.88 6.41 -1.07
C GLY A 116 7.42 7.84 -1.01
N ARG A 117 8.39 8.09 -0.12
CA ARG A 117 8.93 9.44 0.14
C ARG A 117 9.58 10.10 -1.07
N ASN A 118 9.93 9.32 -2.09
CA ASN A 118 10.58 9.76 -3.32
C ASN A 118 9.62 9.79 -4.53
N ILE A 119 8.32 9.54 -4.32
CA ILE A 119 7.31 9.56 -5.38
C ILE A 119 6.78 10.99 -5.55
N ASN A 120 6.78 11.49 -6.78
CA ASN A 120 6.07 12.71 -7.13
C ASN A 120 4.55 12.44 -7.20
N VAL A 121 3.81 12.95 -6.23
CA VAL A 121 2.34 12.82 -6.18
C VAL A 121 1.70 14.06 -6.80
N SER A 122 0.93 13.90 -7.87
CA SER A 122 0.20 15.02 -8.47
C SER A 122 -1.17 15.20 -7.80
N PRO A 123 -1.44 16.36 -7.17
CA PRO A 123 -2.64 16.57 -6.38
C PRO A 123 -3.78 17.06 -7.27
N HIS A 124 -4.40 16.18 -8.05
CA HIS A 124 -5.70 16.56 -8.61
C HIS A 124 -6.82 16.53 -7.53
N TYR A 125 -6.63 15.84 -6.39
CA TYR A 125 -7.60 15.74 -5.27
C TYR A 125 -6.99 15.52 -3.85
N VAL A 126 -5.88 16.19 -3.48
CA VAL A 126 -5.18 15.92 -2.18
C VAL A 126 -5.65 16.80 -0.99
N LEU A 127 -6.62 17.70 -1.17
CA LEU A 127 -6.91 18.76 -0.18
C LEU A 127 -8.11 18.54 0.77
N PRO A 128 -8.25 17.38 1.47
CA PRO A 128 -8.76 17.56 2.84
C PRO A 128 -8.05 16.79 3.97
N LEU A 129 -7.46 15.61 3.74
CA LEU A 129 -7.16 14.71 4.88
C LEU A 129 -5.82 14.95 5.58
N TYR A 130 -4.86 15.63 4.94
CA TYR A 130 -3.56 15.89 5.56
C TYR A 130 -3.52 17.17 6.41
N TYR A 131 -4.43 18.12 6.22
CA TYR A 131 -4.41 19.38 6.96
C TYR A 131 -5.18 19.33 8.30
N GLU A 132 -6.02 18.32 8.52
CA GLU A 132 -6.85 18.23 9.74
C GLU A 132 -6.23 17.43 10.89
N ASN A 133 -5.10 16.74 10.69
CA ASN A 133 -4.48 15.88 11.72
C ASN A 133 -3.08 16.33 12.16
N ILE A 134 -2.69 17.59 11.89
CA ILE A 134 -1.40 18.18 12.33
C ILE A 134 -1.60 19.46 13.15
N ASN A 135 -2.71 19.59 13.89
CA ASN A 135 -2.89 20.59 14.96
C ASN A 135 -3.55 19.96 16.18
#